data_AF-A0A7C6BIK7-F1
#
_entry.id   AF-A0A7C6BIK7-F1
#
_cell.length_a   1.000
_cell.length_b   1.000
_cell.length_c   1.000
_cell.angle_alpha   90.00
_cell.angle_beta   90.00
_cell.angle_gamma   90.00
#
_symmetry.space_group_name_H-M   'P 1'
#
loop_
_entity.id
_entity.type
_entity.pdbx_description
1 polymer ?
#
loop_
_entity_poly.entity_id
_entity_poly.type
_entity_poly.pdbx_seq_one_letter_code
_entity_poly.pdbx_strand_id
1 'polypeptide(L)'
;LDKIFNNTKSLSLDDYTIEKIPGPQDEQWSAVLKKNNEVIMRFENGYLEDMTIFGLYPFIVNRDKQLVVEQFSGGAHCCWSDWIIELTSPISILYDSQKYPVGYGMVIEDINKDGNSEFIQTLLSFDYFDRMPHAYSPLPAVVFAFDESSNQFVPANPRFAEYFLKDIEENIQYCQEYITKVKANPDSYDDSTGEYLSSVLQVVIQYIYVNQEENAWSFFDQNYLLKDKEEIRKKVEEQLNNCAVYQYIKAH
;
A
#
# COMPACT_ATOMS: atom_id res chain seq x y z
N LEU A 1 -7.42 -11.18 8.23
CA LEU A 1 -7.80 -10.06 9.12
C LEU A 1 -8.97 -10.39 10.04
N ASP A 2 -9.93 -11.22 9.65
CA ASP A 2 -11.14 -11.59 10.43
C ASP A 2 -10.88 -12.17 11.84
N LYS A 3 -9.65 -12.63 12.12
CA LYS A 3 -9.24 -13.10 13.47
C LYS A 3 -8.66 -12.00 14.36
N ILE A 4 -8.39 -10.83 13.79
CA ILE A 4 -7.74 -9.68 14.42
C ILE A 4 -8.80 -8.64 14.75
N PHE A 5 -9.60 -8.29 13.75
CA PHE A 5 -10.65 -7.30 13.91
C PHE A 5 -11.90 -7.91 14.53
N ASN A 6 -12.42 -7.20 15.52
CA ASN A 6 -13.74 -7.48 16.06
C ASN A 6 -14.65 -6.33 15.66
N ASN A 7 -15.89 -6.63 15.25
CA ASN A 7 -16.86 -5.62 14.91
C ASN A 7 -17.57 -5.05 16.16
N THR A 8 -16.91 -5.10 17.33
CA THR A 8 -17.45 -4.60 18.60
C THR A 8 -17.49 -3.08 18.63
N LYS A 9 -18.49 -2.52 19.31
CA LYS A 9 -18.59 -1.06 19.53
C LYS A 9 -17.46 -0.50 20.39
N SER A 10 -16.84 -1.32 21.23
CA SER A 10 -15.72 -0.91 22.05
C SER A 10 -14.78 -2.09 22.34
N LEU A 11 -13.55 -1.75 22.70
CA LEU A 11 -12.53 -2.67 23.19
C LEU A 11 -11.73 -1.94 24.29
N SER A 12 -11.59 -2.59 25.44
CA SER A 12 -10.82 -2.05 26.57
C SER A 12 -9.60 -2.94 26.82
N LEU A 13 -8.47 -2.30 27.10
CA LEU A 13 -7.22 -2.94 27.52
C LEU A 13 -6.58 -2.05 28.59
N ASP A 14 -6.46 -2.59 29.81
CA ASP A 14 -5.99 -1.85 30.98
C ASP A 14 -6.76 -0.53 31.19
N ASP A 15 -6.07 0.62 31.16
CA ASP A 15 -6.66 1.95 31.29
C ASP A 15 -7.04 2.59 29.95
N TYR A 16 -6.84 1.88 28.84
CA TYR A 16 -7.22 2.29 27.50
C TYR A 16 -8.59 1.74 27.09
N THR A 17 -9.34 2.53 26.32
CA THR A 17 -10.55 2.09 25.64
C THR A 17 -10.65 2.72 24.27
N ILE A 18 -10.80 1.90 23.23
CA ILE A 18 -11.21 2.36 21.91
C ILE A 18 -12.71 2.09 21.72
N GLU A 19 -13.43 3.06 21.19
CA GLU A 19 -14.86 2.93 20.90
C GLU A 19 -15.25 3.58 19.58
N LYS A 20 -16.27 3.01 18.94
CA LYS A 20 -16.92 3.58 17.77
C LYS A 20 -17.90 4.65 18.22
N ILE A 21 -17.91 5.77 17.53
CA ILE A 21 -18.83 6.87 17.77
C ILE A 21 -19.37 7.41 16.44
N PRO A 22 -20.58 8.01 16.43
CA PRO A 22 -21.08 8.69 15.24
C PRO A 22 -20.11 9.76 14.75
N GLY A 23 -19.93 9.81 13.44
CA GLY A 23 -19.18 10.84 12.73
C GLY A 23 -19.99 12.14 12.58
N PRO A 24 -19.43 13.14 11.88
CA PRO A 24 -20.07 14.45 11.70
C PRO A 24 -21.23 14.42 10.68
N GLN A 25 -21.31 13.40 9.83
CA GLN A 25 -22.36 13.23 8.82
C GLN A 25 -23.21 12.00 9.12
N ASP A 26 -24.42 11.97 8.58
CA ASP A 26 -25.27 10.78 8.63
C ASP A 26 -24.52 9.57 8.04
N GLU A 27 -24.73 8.40 8.65
CA GLU A 27 -24.10 7.13 8.29
C GLU A 27 -22.59 7.05 8.53
N GLN A 28 -21.88 8.14 8.81
CA GLN A 28 -20.45 8.08 9.16
C GLN A 28 -20.19 7.64 10.60
N TRP A 29 -19.10 6.90 10.80
CA TRP A 29 -18.62 6.46 12.11
C TRP A 29 -17.12 6.68 12.24
N SER A 30 -16.68 7.04 13.43
CA SER A 30 -15.28 7.25 13.77
C SER A 30 -14.90 6.36 14.95
N ALA A 31 -13.59 6.17 15.17
CA ALA A 31 -13.07 5.60 16.40
C ALA A 31 -12.46 6.70 17.28
N VAL A 32 -12.57 6.55 18.60
CA VAL A 32 -11.81 7.35 19.56
C VAL A 32 -11.08 6.45 20.54
N LEU A 33 -9.80 6.73 20.74
CA LEU A 33 -8.99 6.10 21.78
C LEU A 33 -9.00 7.00 23.02
N LYS A 34 -9.33 6.41 24.15
CA LYS A 34 -9.37 7.03 25.46
C LYS A 34 -8.37 6.39 26.41
N LYS A 35 -7.89 7.18 27.36
CA LYS A 35 -7.15 6.74 28.54
C LYS A 35 -7.80 7.32 29.79
N ASN A 36 -8.18 6.48 30.76
CA ASN A 36 -8.90 6.94 31.96
C ASN A 36 -10.13 7.84 31.64
N ASN A 37 -10.91 7.47 30.61
CA ASN A 37 -12.04 8.20 30.04
C ASN A 37 -11.72 9.55 29.35
N GLU A 38 -10.47 9.99 29.29
CA GLU A 38 -10.06 11.15 28.51
C GLU A 38 -9.76 10.73 27.07
N VAL A 39 -10.30 11.43 26.07
CA VAL A 39 -10.00 11.18 24.66
C VAL A 39 -8.59 11.65 24.36
N ILE A 40 -7.72 10.73 23.95
CA ILE A 40 -6.32 11.02 23.62
C ILE A 40 -6.05 10.99 22.11
N MET A 41 -6.91 10.32 21.34
CA MET A 41 -6.83 10.29 19.88
C MET A 41 -8.21 10.08 19.28
N ARG A 42 -8.47 10.76 18.16
CA ARG A 42 -9.63 10.54 17.30
C ARG A 42 -9.11 10.16 15.92
N PHE A 43 -9.66 9.09 15.36
CA PHE A 43 -9.32 8.62 14.02
C PHE A 43 -10.23 9.28 12.97
N GLU A 44 -10.04 8.91 11.71
CA GLU A 44 -10.87 9.39 10.61
C GLU A 44 -12.32 8.87 10.71
N ASN A 45 -13.10 9.09 9.65
CA ASN A 45 -14.48 8.63 9.55
C ASN A 45 -14.59 7.53 8.49
N GLY A 46 -15.11 6.37 8.88
CA GLY A 46 -15.61 5.34 7.97
C GLY A 46 -17.05 5.64 7.52
N TYR A 47 -17.46 5.02 6.41
CA TYR A 47 -18.75 5.20 5.75
C TYR A 47 -19.93 4.59 6.51
N LEU A 48 -19.67 3.61 7.40
CA LEU A 48 -20.66 2.89 8.22
C LEU A 48 -20.00 2.40 9.52
N GLU A 49 -20.82 1.98 10.49
CA GLU A 49 -20.34 1.48 11.79
C GLU A 49 -19.43 0.25 11.63
N ASP A 50 -19.83 -0.69 10.78
CA ASP A 50 -19.11 -1.93 10.49
C ASP A 50 -17.88 -1.74 9.59
N MET A 51 -17.73 -0.54 9.03
CA MET A 51 -16.59 -0.11 8.23
C MET A 51 -15.56 0.69 9.03
N THR A 52 -15.76 0.82 10.34
CA THR A 52 -14.73 1.24 11.30
C THR A 52 -14.45 0.05 12.21
N ILE A 53 -13.29 -0.58 12.07
CA ILE A 53 -12.95 -1.80 12.81
C ILE A 53 -11.61 -1.64 13.52
N PHE A 54 -11.45 -2.35 14.64
CA PHE A 54 -10.21 -2.34 15.41
C PHE A 54 -10.00 -3.67 16.13
N GLY A 55 -8.74 -3.91 16.49
CA GLY A 55 -8.30 -5.17 17.08
C GLY A 55 -6.92 -5.06 17.72
N LEU A 56 -6.50 -6.12 18.40
CA LEU A 56 -5.16 -6.22 19.00
C LEU A 56 -4.37 -7.32 18.31
N TYR A 57 -3.16 -7.01 17.84
CA TYR A 57 -2.29 -7.96 17.15
C TYR A 57 -0.83 -7.83 17.60
N PRO A 58 -0.10 -8.94 17.82
CA PRO A 58 1.32 -8.90 18.20
C PRO A 58 2.20 -8.79 16.94
N PHE A 59 2.37 -7.59 16.39
CA PHE A 59 3.27 -7.39 15.25
C PHE A 59 4.74 -7.53 15.62
N ILE A 60 5.12 -7.11 16.83
CA ILE A 60 6.52 -7.02 17.22
C ILE A 60 6.79 -8.04 18.31
N VAL A 61 7.77 -8.92 18.07
CA VAL A 61 8.15 -9.97 19.02
C VAL A 61 8.63 -9.36 20.33
N ASN A 62 8.28 -9.98 21.46
CA ASN A 62 8.61 -9.53 22.81
C ASN A 62 8.04 -8.15 23.21
N ARG A 63 7.10 -7.60 22.43
CA ARG A 63 6.30 -6.44 22.83
C ARG A 63 4.85 -6.85 23.10
N ASP A 64 4.11 -5.99 23.80
CA ASP A 64 2.66 -6.16 23.94
C ASP A 64 1.97 -6.11 22.58
N LYS A 65 0.72 -6.57 22.51
CA LYS A 65 -0.07 -6.47 21.28
C LYS A 65 -0.32 -5.00 20.93
N GLN A 66 -0.11 -4.66 19.67
CA GLN A 66 -0.44 -3.35 19.12
C GLN A 66 -1.94 -3.26 18.80
N LEU A 67 -2.50 -2.07 19.01
CA LEU A 67 -3.84 -1.71 18.54
C LEU A 67 -3.77 -1.44 17.03
N VAL A 68 -4.65 -2.09 16.28
CA VAL A 68 -4.87 -1.85 14.86
C VAL A 68 -6.23 -1.21 14.68
N VAL A 69 -6.30 -0.16 13.87
CA VAL A 69 -7.55 0.49 13.46
C VAL A 69 -7.56 0.54 11.94
N GLU A 70 -8.66 0.10 11.34
CA GLU A 70 -8.88 0.09 9.90
C GLU A 70 -10.26 0.73 9.62
N GLN A 71 -10.32 1.70 8.69
CA GLN A 71 -11.52 2.46 8.37
C GLN A 71 -11.72 2.60 6.86
N PHE A 72 -12.89 2.21 6.36
CA PHE A 72 -13.26 2.38 4.96
C PHE A 72 -14.17 3.60 4.77
N SER A 73 -13.75 4.56 3.95
CA SER A 73 -14.47 5.82 3.76
C SER A 73 -15.64 5.74 2.77
N GLY A 74 -15.86 4.61 2.10
CA GLY A 74 -17.01 4.40 1.20
C GLY A 74 -16.74 4.64 -0.28
N GLY A 75 -15.52 5.05 -0.66
CA GLY A 75 -15.18 5.28 -2.06
C GLY A 75 -15.02 3.99 -2.87
N ALA A 76 -15.20 4.09 -4.19
CA ALA A 76 -15.24 2.95 -5.10
C ALA A 76 -13.92 2.18 -5.22
N HIS A 77 -12.80 2.83 -4.94
CA HIS A 77 -11.45 2.27 -5.08
C HIS A 77 -10.64 2.61 -3.83
N CYS A 78 -9.95 1.60 -3.26
CA CYS A 78 -8.85 1.69 -2.28
C CYS A 78 -9.03 2.43 -0.95
N CYS A 79 -10.21 2.99 -0.65
CA CYS A 79 -10.49 3.98 0.40
C CYS A 79 -10.38 3.51 1.88
N TRP A 80 -9.38 2.71 2.20
CA TRP A 80 -9.06 2.25 3.55
C TRP A 80 -7.98 3.13 4.18
N SER A 81 -8.13 3.42 5.47
CA SER A 81 -7.12 4.08 6.30
C SER A 81 -6.79 3.19 7.50
N ASP A 82 -5.50 3.10 7.81
CA ASP A 82 -4.96 2.11 8.72
C ASP A 82 -3.98 2.75 9.71
N TRP A 83 -4.07 2.31 10.96
CA TRP A 83 -3.15 2.72 12.02
C TRP A 83 -2.69 1.50 12.82
N ILE A 84 -1.41 1.51 13.21
CA ILE A 84 -0.84 0.57 14.18
C ILE A 84 -0.27 1.38 15.33
N ILE A 85 -0.76 1.12 16.54
CA ILE A 85 -0.47 1.91 17.74
C ILE A 85 0.01 0.99 18.84
N GLU A 86 1.11 1.39 19.49
CA GLU A 86 1.55 0.82 20.74
C GLU A 86 0.94 1.62 21.90
N LEU A 87 0.22 0.93 22.79
CA LEU A 87 -0.48 1.54 23.92
C LEU A 87 0.46 1.80 25.12
N THR A 88 1.54 2.54 24.87
CA THR A 88 2.49 3.05 25.87
C THR A 88 1.99 4.36 26.51
N SER A 89 2.72 4.92 27.47
CA SER A 89 2.40 6.22 28.08
C SER A 89 3.61 7.17 27.96
N PRO A 90 3.63 8.10 27.00
CA PRO A 90 2.60 8.40 25.99
C PRO A 90 2.45 7.29 24.94
N ILE A 91 1.32 7.25 24.23
CA ILE A 91 1.11 6.27 23.14
C ILE A 91 2.13 6.50 22.00
N SER A 92 2.44 5.44 21.26
CA SER A 92 3.30 5.51 20.08
C SER A 92 2.56 5.07 18.83
N ILE A 93 2.44 5.97 17.84
CA ILE A 93 1.89 5.64 16.52
C ILE A 93 3.02 5.01 15.70
N LEU A 94 2.97 3.69 15.53
CA LEU A 94 3.98 2.93 14.79
C LEU A 94 3.73 2.98 13.28
N TYR A 95 2.46 3.13 12.87
CA TYR A 95 2.06 3.25 11.48
C TYR A 95 0.82 4.14 11.32
N ASP A 96 0.79 4.89 10.21
CA ASP A 96 -0.31 5.73 9.77
C ASP A 96 -0.32 5.73 8.25
N SER A 97 -1.31 5.07 7.64
CA SER A 97 -1.35 4.89 6.19
C SER A 97 -1.51 6.20 5.43
N GLN A 98 -2.02 7.26 6.07
CA GLN A 98 -2.17 8.58 5.43
C GLN A 98 -0.84 9.22 5.03
N LYS A 99 0.29 8.72 5.54
CA LYS A 99 1.63 9.16 5.14
C LYS A 99 2.07 8.58 3.79
N TYR A 100 1.34 7.61 3.26
CA TYR A 100 1.70 6.87 2.05
C TYR A 100 0.52 6.79 1.08
N PRO A 101 0.78 6.74 -0.24
CA PRO A 101 -0.28 6.59 -1.24
C PRO A 101 -0.70 5.12 -1.36
N VAL A 102 -1.24 4.53 -0.28
CA VAL A 102 -1.62 3.10 -0.20
C VAL A 102 -3.12 2.93 0.07
N GLY A 103 -3.65 1.72 -0.16
CA GLY A 103 -5.04 1.38 0.16
C GLY A 103 -5.34 -0.12 0.05
N TYR A 104 -6.64 -0.45 -0.05
CA TYR A 104 -7.18 -1.82 -0.12
C TYR A 104 -7.02 -2.69 1.15
N GLY A 105 -6.73 -2.07 2.30
CA GLY A 105 -6.52 -2.74 3.58
C GLY A 105 -5.13 -3.38 3.69
N MET A 106 -4.88 -4.10 4.78
CA MET A 106 -3.57 -4.70 5.05
C MET A 106 -3.56 -6.24 5.02
N VAL A 107 -2.53 -6.85 4.45
CA VAL A 107 -2.26 -8.29 4.57
C VAL A 107 -1.07 -8.48 5.50
N ILE A 108 -1.28 -9.13 6.65
CA ILE A 108 -0.26 -9.33 7.68
C ILE A 108 0.40 -10.70 7.51
N GLU A 109 1.72 -10.75 7.44
CA GLU A 109 2.52 -11.96 7.26
C GLU A 109 3.91 -11.78 7.90
N ASP A 110 4.44 -12.83 8.55
CA ASP A 110 5.85 -12.90 8.93
C ASP A 110 6.64 -13.49 7.75
N ILE A 111 7.08 -12.62 6.84
CA ILE A 111 7.61 -13.03 5.53
C ILE A 111 8.99 -13.65 5.69
N ASN A 112 9.83 -13.07 6.55
CA ASN A 112 11.20 -13.53 6.78
C ASN A 112 11.34 -14.56 7.92
N LYS A 113 10.25 -14.87 8.64
CA LYS A 113 10.20 -15.83 9.75
C LYS A 113 11.04 -15.41 10.95
N ASP A 114 11.16 -14.10 11.20
CA ASP A 114 11.90 -13.56 12.34
C ASP A 114 11.05 -13.39 13.60
N GLY A 115 9.74 -13.65 13.50
CA GLY A 115 8.78 -13.55 14.58
C GLY A 115 8.12 -12.18 14.70
N ASN A 116 8.65 -11.14 14.05
CA ASN A 116 7.89 -9.94 13.76
C ASN A 116 7.00 -10.17 12.54
N SER A 117 5.87 -9.49 12.49
CA SER A 117 5.02 -9.49 11.30
C SER A 117 5.30 -8.25 10.46
N GLU A 118 5.52 -8.47 9.17
CA GLU A 118 5.33 -7.44 8.17
C GLU A 118 3.84 -7.29 7.85
N PHE A 119 3.53 -6.22 7.12
CA PHE A 119 2.26 -6.16 6.41
C PHE A 119 2.43 -5.57 5.02
N ILE A 120 1.54 -6.00 4.13
CA ILE A 120 1.53 -5.67 2.72
C ILE A 120 0.29 -4.84 2.44
N GLN A 121 0.47 -3.73 1.73
CA GLN A 121 -0.64 -2.92 1.19
C GLN A 121 -0.43 -2.67 -0.30
N THR A 122 -1.51 -2.32 -0.98
CA THR A 122 -1.47 -1.94 -2.39
C THR A 122 -1.06 -0.48 -2.53
N LEU A 123 -0.05 -0.20 -3.35
CA LEU A 123 0.35 1.15 -3.70
C LEU A 123 -0.51 1.70 -4.84
N LEU A 124 -0.96 2.93 -4.67
CA LEU A 124 -1.90 3.60 -5.57
C LEU A 124 -1.24 4.72 -6.36
N SER A 125 0.09 4.84 -6.28
CA SER A 125 0.83 5.92 -6.95
C SER A 125 0.64 5.93 -8.45
N PHE A 126 0.30 4.81 -9.07
CA PHE A 126 0.07 4.71 -10.51
C PHE A 126 -1.40 4.41 -10.85
N ASP A 127 -2.31 4.59 -9.90
CA ASP A 127 -3.74 4.47 -10.18
C ASP A 127 -4.18 5.56 -11.17
N TYR A 128 -4.92 5.15 -12.21
CA TYR A 128 -5.30 5.99 -13.35
C TYR A 128 -4.11 6.69 -14.04
N PHE A 129 -2.93 6.06 -14.09
CA PHE A 129 -1.75 6.66 -14.71
C PHE A 129 -1.88 6.79 -16.24
N ASP A 130 -1.62 8.00 -16.74
CA ASP A 130 -1.70 8.35 -18.17
C ASP A 130 -3.08 8.00 -18.77
N ARG A 131 -3.11 7.11 -19.76
CA ARG A 131 -4.34 6.64 -20.42
C ARG A 131 -4.93 5.36 -19.82
N MET A 132 -4.34 4.80 -18.76
CA MET A 132 -4.83 3.56 -18.17
C MET A 132 -6.04 3.80 -17.25
N PRO A 133 -7.10 3.00 -17.36
CA PRO A 133 -8.13 2.94 -16.32
C PRO A 133 -7.59 2.25 -15.07
N HIS A 134 -8.31 2.39 -13.96
CA HIS A 134 -8.04 1.67 -12.70
C HIS A 134 -7.71 0.19 -12.90
N ALA A 135 -8.54 -0.51 -13.69
CA ALA A 135 -8.44 -1.96 -13.92
C ALA A 135 -7.11 -2.40 -14.57
N TYR A 136 -6.40 -1.49 -15.24
CA TYR A 136 -5.13 -1.76 -15.90
C TYR A 136 -3.96 -1.01 -15.25
N SER A 137 -4.20 -0.25 -14.18
CA SER A 137 -3.13 0.49 -13.53
C SER A 137 -2.15 -0.47 -12.85
N PRO A 138 -0.83 -0.23 -12.93
CA PRO A 138 0.14 -1.03 -12.19
C PRO A 138 0.05 -0.65 -10.71
N LEU A 139 -0.54 -1.52 -9.90
CA LEU A 139 -0.73 -1.31 -8.47
C LEU A 139 0.21 -2.24 -7.69
N PRO A 140 1.52 -1.92 -7.59
CA PRO A 140 2.47 -2.81 -6.95
C PRO A 140 2.18 -2.91 -5.45
N ALA A 141 2.56 -4.03 -4.85
CA ALA A 141 2.51 -4.20 -3.41
C ALA A 141 3.68 -3.46 -2.73
N VAL A 142 3.43 -2.96 -1.52
CA VAL A 142 4.44 -2.40 -0.63
C VAL A 142 4.41 -3.17 0.67
N VAL A 143 5.58 -3.63 1.11
CA VAL A 143 5.75 -4.22 2.43
C VAL A 143 6.24 -3.16 3.39
N PHE A 144 5.64 -3.15 4.56
CA PHE A 144 6.11 -2.40 5.70
C PHE A 144 6.66 -3.36 6.74
N ALA A 145 7.88 -3.09 7.19
CA ALA A 145 8.55 -3.84 8.24
C ALA A 145 8.87 -2.91 9.40
N PHE A 146 8.91 -3.46 10.61
CA PHE A 146 9.28 -2.67 11.77
C PHE A 146 10.77 -2.30 11.72
N ASP A 147 11.07 -1.02 11.92
CA ASP A 147 12.41 -0.50 12.10
C ASP A 147 12.59 0.00 13.53
N GLU A 148 13.45 -0.69 14.28
CA GLU A 148 13.78 -0.35 15.67
C GLU A 148 14.41 1.04 15.81
N SER A 149 15.12 1.52 14.78
CA SER A 149 15.85 2.79 14.86
C SER A 149 14.92 4.00 14.86
N SER A 150 13.85 3.95 14.04
CA SER A 150 12.80 4.95 13.98
C SER A 150 11.59 4.63 14.86
N ASN A 151 11.52 3.41 15.41
CA ASN A 151 10.38 2.86 16.15
C ASN A 151 9.07 2.97 15.35
N GLN A 152 9.12 2.64 14.07
CA GLN A 152 8.00 2.73 13.12
C GLN A 152 8.01 1.57 12.13
N PHE A 153 6.84 1.28 11.54
CA PHE A 153 6.75 0.49 10.33
C PHE A 153 7.04 1.36 9.12
N VAL A 154 8.02 0.92 8.32
CA VAL A 154 8.56 1.69 7.20
C VAL A 154 8.60 0.84 5.93
N PRO A 155 8.54 1.45 4.73
CA PRO A 155 8.69 0.73 3.47
C PRO A 155 9.96 -0.11 3.45
N ALA A 156 9.82 -1.39 3.14
CA ALA A 156 10.92 -2.35 3.24
C ALA A 156 11.07 -3.24 2.00
N ASN A 157 10.40 -2.93 0.89
CA ASN A 157 10.41 -3.72 -0.35
C ASN A 157 11.78 -4.28 -0.77
N PRO A 158 12.90 -3.51 -0.74
CA PRO A 158 14.20 -4.06 -1.14
C PRO A 158 14.67 -5.25 -0.28
N ARG A 159 14.30 -5.28 1.02
CA ARG A 159 14.60 -6.41 1.92
C ARG A 159 13.85 -7.69 1.54
N PHE A 160 12.74 -7.57 0.83
CA PHE A 160 11.85 -8.65 0.45
C PHE A 160 11.72 -8.79 -1.07
N ALA A 161 12.76 -8.38 -1.81
CA ALA A 161 12.76 -8.38 -3.28
C ALA A 161 12.40 -9.75 -3.89
N GLU A 162 12.95 -10.84 -3.33
CA GLU A 162 12.63 -12.20 -3.80
C GLU A 162 11.15 -12.55 -3.64
N TYR A 163 10.53 -12.17 -2.52
CA TYR A 163 9.11 -12.40 -2.28
C TYR A 163 8.25 -11.66 -3.32
N PHE A 164 8.61 -10.42 -3.63
CA PHE A 164 7.86 -9.62 -4.60
C PHE A 164 8.17 -9.97 -6.05
N LEU A 165 9.36 -10.49 -6.38
CA LEU A 165 9.72 -10.85 -7.74
C LEU A 165 9.44 -12.31 -8.10
N LYS A 166 8.90 -13.12 -7.17
CA LYS A 166 8.66 -14.56 -7.40
C LYS A 166 7.85 -14.86 -8.67
N ASP A 167 6.91 -13.99 -9.02
CA ASP A 167 6.01 -14.15 -10.18
C ASP A 167 6.34 -13.14 -11.32
N ILE A 168 7.51 -12.49 -11.31
CA ILE A 168 7.88 -11.47 -12.30
C ILE A 168 7.91 -12.04 -13.73
N GLU A 169 8.28 -13.31 -13.89
CA GLU A 169 8.31 -14.00 -15.18
C GLU A 169 6.92 -14.12 -15.81
N GLU A 170 5.86 -14.25 -15.00
CA GLU A 170 4.48 -14.27 -15.50
C GLU A 170 4.10 -12.89 -16.07
N ASN A 171 4.48 -11.81 -15.40
CA ASN A 171 4.27 -10.44 -15.88
C ASN A 171 5.08 -10.17 -17.16
N ILE A 172 6.32 -10.66 -17.23
CA ILE A 172 7.16 -10.58 -18.43
C ILE A 172 6.50 -11.34 -19.59
N GLN A 173 6.01 -12.55 -19.35
CA GLN A 173 5.33 -13.36 -20.36
C GLN A 173 4.06 -12.68 -20.87
N TYR A 174 3.25 -12.12 -19.98
CA TYR A 174 2.06 -11.34 -20.33
C TYR A 174 2.42 -10.13 -21.21
N CYS A 175 3.47 -9.39 -20.85
CA CYS A 175 3.98 -8.28 -21.66
C CYS A 175 4.41 -8.72 -23.08
N GLN A 176 5.03 -9.90 -23.22
CA GLN A 176 5.48 -10.41 -24.52
C GLN A 176 4.33 -10.65 -25.52
N GLU A 177 3.13 -10.98 -25.04
CA GLU A 177 1.95 -11.15 -25.88
C GLU A 177 1.55 -9.84 -26.58
N TYR A 178 1.67 -8.71 -25.88
CA TYR A 178 1.42 -7.39 -26.45
C TYR A 178 2.56 -6.93 -27.35
N ILE A 179 3.81 -7.15 -26.95
CA ILE A 179 4.99 -6.77 -27.76
C ILE A 179 4.92 -7.38 -29.16
N THR A 180 4.47 -8.62 -29.29
CA THR A 180 4.32 -9.29 -30.59
C THR A 180 3.34 -8.56 -31.50
N LYS A 181 2.22 -8.07 -30.95
CA LYS A 181 1.21 -7.30 -31.69
C LYS A 181 1.74 -5.92 -32.09
N VAL A 182 2.44 -5.25 -31.18
CA VAL A 182 3.01 -3.91 -31.41
C VAL A 182 4.12 -3.95 -32.45
N LYS A 183 5.03 -4.94 -32.38
CA LYS A 183 6.12 -5.12 -33.36
C LYS A 183 5.63 -5.30 -34.80
N ALA A 184 4.44 -5.87 -34.98
CA ALA A 184 3.88 -6.04 -36.31
C ALA A 184 3.54 -4.70 -36.98
N ASN A 185 3.09 -3.70 -36.21
CA ASN A 185 2.68 -2.38 -36.72
C ASN A 185 2.90 -1.26 -35.68
N PRO A 186 4.15 -0.90 -35.34
CA PRO A 186 4.43 0.01 -34.22
C PRO A 186 3.91 1.44 -34.45
N ASP A 187 3.85 1.89 -35.71
CA ASP A 187 3.40 3.23 -36.07
C ASP A 187 1.88 3.43 -36.00
N SER A 188 1.10 2.34 -35.98
CA SER A 188 -0.36 2.38 -36.03
C SER A 188 -1.02 1.52 -34.96
N TYR A 189 -0.26 1.03 -33.97
CA TYR A 189 -0.81 0.30 -32.85
C TYR A 189 -1.63 1.24 -31.97
N ASP A 190 -2.90 0.90 -31.77
CA ASP A 190 -3.79 1.66 -30.89
C ASP A 190 -3.64 1.16 -29.45
N ASP A 191 -3.03 2.00 -28.62
CA ASP A 191 -2.93 1.79 -27.17
C ASP A 191 -3.76 2.80 -26.39
N SER A 192 -4.85 3.31 -26.97
CA SER A 192 -5.73 4.31 -26.31
C SER A 192 -6.36 3.80 -25.01
N THR A 193 -6.47 2.48 -24.82
CA THR A 193 -6.91 1.85 -23.57
C THR A 193 -5.80 1.61 -22.56
N GLY A 194 -4.53 1.79 -22.97
CA GLY A 194 -3.34 1.64 -22.12
C GLY A 194 -2.98 0.21 -21.76
N GLU A 195 -3.55 -0.82 -22.41
CA GLU A 195 -3.26 -2.21 -22.07
C GLU A 195 -1.79 -2.60 -22.33
N TYR A 196 -1.20 -2.11 -23.44
CA TYR A 196 0.21 -2.39 -23.70
C TYR A 196 1.10 -1.63 -22.74
N LEU A 197 0.81 -0.34 -22.51
CA LEU A 197 1.50 0.45 -21.48
C LEU A 197 1.44 -0.22 -20.11
N SER A 198 0.27 -0.70 -19.69
CA SER A 198 0.07 -1.46 -18.46
C SER A 198 0.96 -2.69 -18.40
N SER A 199 0.94 -3.51 -19.46
CA SER A 199 1.71 -4.76 -19.49
C SER A 199 3.22 -4.52 -19.30
N VAL A 200 3.74 -3.41 -19.84
CA VAL A 200 5.15 -3.02 -19.64
C VAL A 200 5.36 -2.48 -18.23
N LEU A 201 4.51 -1.57 -17.76
CA LEU A 201 4.70 -0.92 -16.46
C LEU A 201 4.48 -1.86 -15.27
N GLN A 202 3.68 -2.92 -15.39
CA GLN A 202 3.56 -3.94 -14.35
C GLN A 202 4.91 -4.60 -14.02
N VAL A 203 5.79 -4.79 -15.01
CA VAL A 203 7.16 -5.29 -14.81
C VAL A 203 8.08 -4.18 -14.30
N VAL A 204 8.08 -3.04 -14.97
CA VAL A 204 8.99 -1.91 -14.68
C VAL A 204 8.80 -1.42 -13.25
N ILE A 205 7.57 -1.12 -12.86
CA ILE A 205 7.26 -0.56 -11.54
C ILE A 205 7.63 -1.55 -10.43
N GLN A 206 7.39 -2.85 -10.63
CA GLN A 206 7.74 -3.88 -9.66
C GLN A 206 9.26 -3.93 -9.41
N TYR A 207 10.08 -3.87 -10.45
CA TYR A 207 11.54 -3.77 -10.31
C TYR A 207 11.98 -2.49 -9.59
N ILE A 208 11.35 -1.34 -9.90
CA ILE A 208 11.70 -0.06 -9.26
C ILE A 208 11.48 -0.13 -7.75
N TYR A 209 10.31 -0.62 -7.30
CA TYR A 209 9.99 -0.65 -5.87
C TYR A 209 10.80 -1.69 -5.08
N VAL A 210 11.48 -2.63 -5.72
CA VAL A 210 12.48 -3.50 -5.05
C VAL A 210 13.92 -3.00 -5.23
N ASN A 211 14.10 -1.73 -5.62
CA ASN A 211 15.37 -1.05 -5.83
C ASN A 211 16.25 -1.69 -6.93
N GLN A 212 15.62 -2.21 -7.99
CA GLN A 212 16.28 -2.73 -9.19
C GLN A 212 16.01 -1.85 -10.42
N GLU A 213 16.25 -0.54 -10.29
CA GLU A 213 15.94 0.44 -11.36
C GLU A 213 16.70 0.18 -12.66
N GLU A 214 17.94 -0.32 -12.61
CA GLU A 214 18.68 -0.66 -13.82
C GLU A 214 17.94 -1.73 -14.63
N ASN A 215 17.43 -2.77 -13.96
CA ASN A 215 16.61 -3.80 -14.58
C ASN A 215 15.30 -3.23 -15.11
N ALA A 216 14.65 -2.35 -14.33
CA ALA A 216 13.41 -1.70 -14.72
C ALA A 216 13.55 -0.88 -16.01
N TRP A 217 14.55 0.00 -16.07
CA TRP A 217 14.76 0.88 -17.22
C TRP A 217 15.31 0.14 -18.42
N SER A 218 16.19 -0.85 -18.20
CA SER A 218 16.63 -1.75 -19.28
C SER A 218 15.44 -2.50 -19.90
N PHE A 219 14.51 -3.01 -19.07
CA PHE A 219 13.29 -3.64 -19.56
C PHE A 219 12.41 -2.65 -20.33
N PHE A 220 12.16 -1.46 -19.78
CA PHE A 220 11.35 -0.42 -20.43
C PHE A 220 11.93 -0.01 -21.80
N ASP A 221 13.23 0.27 -21.86
CA ASP A 221 13.90 0.76 -23.06
C ASP A 221 13.87 -0.30 -24.17
N GLN A 222 13.96 -1.59 -23.82
CA GLN A 222 13.88 -2.71 -24.76
C GLN A 222 12.45 -3.04 -25.20
N ASN A 223 11.47 -2.91 -24.30
CA ASN A 223 10.16 -3.52 -24.48
C ASN A 223 9.02 -2.54 -24.74
N TYR A 224 9.16 -1.26 -24.42
CA TYR A 224 8.20 -0.23 -24.85
C TYR A 224 8.56 0.25 -26.27
N LEU A 225 7.63 0.22 -27.22
CA LEU A 225 7.94 0.41 -28.64
C LEU A 225 7.19 1.58 -29.29
N LEU A 226 6.31 2.26 -28.56
CA LEU A 226 5.55 3.40 -29.07
C LEU A 226 6.39 4.68 -29.05
N LYS A 227 5.98 5.66 -29.87
CA LYS A 227 6.69 6.92 -30.12
C LYS A 227 6.75 7.84 -28.90
N ASP A 228 5.81 7.69 -27.98
CA ASP A 228 5.69 8.43 -26.72
C ASP A 228 6.60 7.87 -25.61
N LYS A 229 7.52 6.94 -25.91
CA LYS A 229 8.45 6.32 -24.92
C LYS A 229 9.07 7.32 -23.95
N GLU A 230 9.71 8.36 -24.47
CA GLU A 230 10.41 9.35 -23.64
C GLU A 230 9.44 10.18 -22.78
N GLU A 231 8.23 10.46 -23.29
CA GLU A 231 7.19 11.15 -22.54
C GLU A 231 6.68 10.27 -21.40
N ILE A 232 6.41 8.99 -21.67
CA ILE A 232 5.97 8.03 -20.65
C ILE A 232 7.04 7.85 -19.59
N ARG A 233 8.31 7.68 -19.97
CA ARG A 233 9.43 7.58 -19.02
C ARG A 233 9.45 8.79 -18.08
N LYS A 234 9.37 10.00 -18.63
CA LYS A 234 9.34 11.23 -17.82
C LYS A 234 8.15 11.27 -16.86
N LYS A 235 6.96 10.88 -17.32
CA LYS A 235 5.76 10.81 -16.45
C LYS A 235 5.93 9.78 -15.33
N VAL A 236 6.53 8.63 -15.61
CA VAL A 236 6.83 7.62 -14.58
C VAL A 236 7.80 8.20 -13.56
N GLU A 237 8.89 8.81 -14.00
CA GLU A 237 9.88 9.46 -13.11
C GLU A 237 9.25 10.57 -12.25
N GLU A 238 8.38 11.40 -12.84
CA GLU A 238 7.61 12.43 -12.10
C GLU A 238 6.70 11.80 -11.03
N GLN A 239 6.01 10.72 -11.37
CA GLN A 239 5.13 10.02 -10.44
C GLN A 239 5.90 9.38 -9.28
N LEU A 240 7.04 8.75 -9.58
CA LEU A 240 7.96 8.21 -8.58
C LEU A 240 8.46 9.30 -7.63
N ASN A 241 8.88 10.44 -8.17
CA ASN A 241 9.37 11.57 -7.38
C ASN A 241 8.30 12.16 -6.43
N ASN A 242 7.02 11.92 -6.68
CA ASN A 242 5.92 12.34 -5.81
C ASN A 242 5.45 11.22 -4.85
N CYS A 243 5.99 10.02 -4.95
CA CYS A 243 5.60 8.88 -4.13
C CYS A 243 6.44 8.81 -2.83
N ALA A 244 5.81 8.97 -1.68
CA ALA A 244 6.48 8.89 -0.37
C ALA A 244 7.18 7.55 -0.12
N VAL A 245 6.61 6.44 -0.60
CA VAL A 245 7.23 5.11 -0.51
C VAL A 245 8.53 5.04 -1.32
N TYR A 246 8.50 5.53 -2.57
CA TYR A 246 9.67 5.53 -3.44
C TYR A 246 10.77 6.42 -2.87
N GLN A 247 10.42 7.64 -2.43
CA GLN A 247 11.37 8.55 -1.78
C GLN A 247 12.05 7.91 -0.56
N TYR A 248 11.29 7.17 0.26
CA TYR A 248 11.84 6.45 1.40
C TYR A 248 12.85 5.39 0.97
N ILE A 249 12.48 4.53 0.01
CA ILE A 249 13.33 3.44 -0.51
C ILE A 249 14.61 3.99 -1.16
N LYS A 250 14.57 5.17 -1.78
CA LYS A 250 15.76 5.76 -2.40
C LYS A 250 16.74 6.37 -1.39
N ALA A 251 16.24 6.76 -0.22
CA ALA A 251 17.05 7.42 0.80
C ALA A 251 17.72 6.43 1.78
N HIS A 252 17.32 5.16 1.79
CA HIS A 252 17.73 4.14 2.77
C HIS A 252 18.16 2.85 2.07
#